data_AF-A0ABD5SD52-F1
#
_entry.id   AF-A0ABD5SD52-F1
#
_cell.length_a   1.000
_cell.length_b   1.000
_cell.length_c   1.000
_cell.angle_alpha   90.00
_cell.angle_beta   90.00
_cell.angle_gamma   90.00
#
_symmetry.space_group_name_H-M   'P 1'
#
loop_
_entity.id
_entity.type
_entity.pdbx_description
1 polymer ?
#
loop_
_entity_poly.entity_id
_entity_poly.type
_entity_poly.pdbx_seq_one_letter_code
_entity_poly.pdbx_strand_id
1 'polypeptide(L)'
;MQRFADDRREIYVHPNATVDDLPLTGEFDVPPVADTEPFVPDNMKDPKIYPGDVIAGVVGGEVAFVELIVDKDDDIVIVTPLNKGIPTYIRDNIFSARIFRADRVHIFEAVGETIAEPDVEFDITKLQTPEEERPR
;
A
#
# COMPACT_ATOMS: atom_id res chain seq x y z
N MET A 1 16.86 7.47 -9.30
CA MET A 1 15.93 6.76 -10.21
C MET A 1 16.61 5.51 -10.75
N GLN A 2 16.09 4.33 -10.40
CA GLN A 2 16.54 3.06 -10.97
C GLN A 2 15.47 2.54 -11.94
N ARG A 3 15.89 1.99 -13.08
CA ARG A 3 15.01 1.49 -14.14
C ARG A 3 15.13 -0.03 -14.24
N PHE A 4 14.00 -0.72 -14.12
CA PHE A 4 13.89 -2.15 -14.44
C PHE A 4 13.07 -2.27 -15.73
N ALA A 5 13.70 -2.78 -16.79
CA ALA A 5 13.06 -2.98 -18.09
C ALA A 5 13.03 -4.47 -18.40
N ASP A 6 11.83 -5.03 -18.57
CA ASP A 6 11.60 -6.41 -19.00
C ASP A 6 10.63 -6.38 -20.18
N ASP A 7 11.18 -6.36 -21.41
CA ASP A 7 10.64 -6.37 -22.80
C ASP A 7 9.31 -5.65 -23.16
N ARG A 8 8.51 -5.20 -22.19
CA ARG A 8 7.19 -4.58 -22.31
C ARG A 8 6.85 -3.59 -21.17
N ARG A 9 7.75 -3.38 -20.20
CA ARG A 9 7.44 -2.68 -18.94
C ARG A 9 8.51 -1.67 -18.59
N GLU A 10 8.09 -0.46 -18.22
CA GLU A 10 8.96 0.56 -17.63
C GLU A 10 8.58 0.76 -16.15
N ILE A 11 9.36 0.17 -15.25
CA ILE A 11 9.24 0.41 -13.81
C ILE A 11 10.32 1.39 -13.40
N TYR A 12 9.90 2.48 -12.76
CA TYR A 12 10.76 3.55 -12.25
C TYR A 12 10.69 3.59 -10.74
N VAL A 13 11.85 3.41 -10.09
CA VAL A 13 11.96 3.47 -8.64
C VAL A 13 12.56 4.82 -8.24
N HIS A 14 11.86 5.52 -7.35
CA HIS A 14 12.19 6.84 -6.82
C HIS A 14 12.64 6.71 -5.36
N PRO A 15 13.95 6.64 -5.10
CA PRO A 15 14.46 6.55 -3.74
C PRO A 15 14.36 7.91 -3.04
N ASN A 16 14.16 7.88 -1.71
CA ASN A 16 14.01 9.07 -0.86
C ASN A 16 12.87 10.00 -1.29
N ALA A 17 11.78 9.41 -1.81
CA ALA A 17 10.60 10.17 -2.18
C ALA A 17 9.88 10.66 -0.92
N THR A 18 9.26 11.83 -1.01
CA THR A 18 8.36 12.34 0.02
C THR A 18 6.93 12.40 -0.50
N VAL A 19 5.99 12.74 0.39
CA VAL A 19 4.59 12.97 0.07
C VAL A 19 4.42 14.00 -1.06
N ASP A 20 5.31 15.00 -1.13
CA ASP A 20 5.28 16.07 -2.13
C ASP A 20 5.68 15.60 -3.54
N ASP A 21 6.39 14.47 -3.64
CA ASP A 21 6.80 13.89 -4.93
C ASP A 21 5.70 13.05 -5.58
N LEU A 22 4.62 12.76 -4.83
CA LEU A 22 3.53 11.93 -5.32
C LEU A 22 2.72 12.65 -6.41
N PRO A 23 2.21 11.92 -7.42
CA PRO A 23 1.39 12.50 -8.49
C PRO A 23 -0.04 12.78 -8.03
N LEU A 24 -0.19 13.49 -6.90
CA LEU A 24 -1.46 13.81 -6.25
C LEU A 24 -1.53 15.32 -5.97
N THR A 25 -2.74 15.85 -5.89
CA THR A 25 -2.99 17.23 -5.48
C THR A 25 -4.14 17.24 -4.49
N GLY A 26 -4.10 18.17 -3.53
CA GLY A 26 -5.09 18.27 -2.44
C GLY A 26 -4.57 17.71 -1.12
N GLU A 27 -5.44 17.69 -0.12
CA GLU A 27 -5.15 17.13 1.20
C GLU A 27 -5.46 15.63 1.22
N PHE A 28 -4.52 14.85 1.72
CA PHE A 28 -4.67 13.43 1.96
C PHE A 28 -3.82 13.03 3.15
N ASP A 29 -4.25 11.99 3.86
CA ASP A 29 -3.48 11.40 4.95
C ASP A 29 -2.84 10.11 4.45
N VAL A 30 -1.57 9.93 4.82
CA VAL A 30 -0.85 8.67 4.60
C VAL A 30 -1.07 7.81 5.85
N PRO A 31 -1.83 6.71 5.77
CA PRO A 31 -2.03 5.87 6.93
C PRO A 31 -0.71 5.20 7.33
N PRO A 32 -0.61 4.78 8.60
CA PRO A 32 0.56 4.05 9.05
C PRO A 32 0.66 2.68 8.38
N VAL A 33 1.89 2.18 8.25
CA VAL A 33 2.19 0.90 7.58
C VAL A 33 2.75 -0.13 8.56
N ALA A 34 2.62 -1.41 8.20
CA ALA A 34 3.21 -2.51 8.96
C ALA A 34 4.73 -2.57 8.79
N ASP A 35 5.43 -3.11 9.79
CA ASP A 35 6.86 -3.40 9.70
C ASP A 35 7.06 -4.87 9.27
N THR A 36 6.82 -5.16 7.99
CA THR A 36 6.94 -6.51 7.41
C THR A 36 8.03 -6.60 6.33
N GLU A 37 8.51 -7.81 6.07
CA GLU A 37 9.58 -8.05 5.09
C GLU A 37 9.15 -7.65 3.66
N PRO A 38 10.08 -7.20 2.81
CA PRO A 38 9.76 -6.92 1.41
C PRO A 38 9.32 -8.16 0.66
N PHE A 39 8.48 -7.96 -0.35
CA PHE A 39 8.05 -9.00 -1.26
C PHE A 39 8.34 -8.63 -2.72
N VAL A 40 8.38 -9.63 -3.59
CA VAL A 40 8.41 -9.42 -5.04
C VAL A 40 7.03 -9.82 -5.55
N PRO A 41 6.34 -8.97 -6.33
CA PRO A 41 5.04 -9.33 -6.87
C PRO A 41 5.10 -10.62 -7.69
N ASP A 42 4.04 -11.41 -7.61
CA ASP A 42 3.86 -12.62 -8.41
C ASP A 42 4.27 -12.45 -9.88
N ASN A 43 5.04 -13.40 -10.41
CA ASN A 43 5.57 -13.41 -11.79
C ASN A 43 6.56 -12.28 -12.12
N MET A 44 7.06 -11.53 -11.13
CA MET A 44 8.15 -10.58 -11.29
C MET A 44 9.44 -11.12 -10.67
N LYS A 45 10.58 -10.60 -11.10
CA LYS A 45 11.90 -10.86 -10.47
C LYS A 45 12.35 -9.71 -9.60
N ASP A 46 11.97 -8.50 -9.99
CA ASP A 46 12.28 -7.21 -9.37
C ASP A 46 11.27 -6.16 -9.87
N PRO A 47 11.14 -5.01 -9.17
CA PRO A 47 11.78 -4.68 -7.90
C PRO A 47 11.08 -5.34 -6.70
N LYS A 48 11.80 -5.42 -5.58
CA LYS A 48 11.20 -5.65 -4.26
C LYS A 48 10.32 -4.46 -3.87
N ILE A 49 9.21 -4.74 -3.23
CA ILE A 49 8.24 -3.77 -2.73
C ILE A 49 8.15 -3.93 -1.22
N TYR A 50 8.15 -2.81 -0.53
CA TYR A 50 8.09 -2.72 0.93
C TYR A 50 6.75 -2.11 1.36
N PRO A 51 6.19 -2.51 2.51
CA PRO A 51 5.27 -1.65 3.23
C PRO A 51 5.87 -0.25 3.40
N GLY A 52 5.06 0.78 3.15
CA GLY A 52 5.53 2.17 3.09
C GLY A 52 5.82 2.68 1.69
N ASP A 53 5.97 1.80 0.69
CA ASP A 53 6.11 2.22 -0.69
C ASP A 53 4.78 2.73 -1.25
N VAL A 54 4.82 3.76 -2.10
CA VAL A 54 3.68 4.21 -2.89
C VAL A 54 3.87 3.80 -4.34
N ILE A 55 2.84 3.16 -4.93
CA ILE A 55 2.84 2.73 -6.33
C ILE A 55 1.85 3.58 -7.12
N ALA A 56 2.33 4.14 -8.23
CA ALA A 56 1.49 4.79 -9.22
C ALA A 56 1.56 4.07 -10.58
N GLY A 57 0.41 3.61 -11.07
CA GLY A 57 0.29 2.99 -12.38
C GLY A 57 -0.25 3.97 -13.42
N VAL A 58 0.36 3.98 -14.61
CA VAL A 58 -0.04 4.81 -15.75
C VAL A 58 -0.58 3.91 -16.86
N VAL A 59 -1.76 4.24 -17.39
CA VAL A 59 -2.41 3.55 -18.51
C VAL A 59 -2.93 4.58 -19.50
N GLY A 60 -2.60 4.45 -20.78
CA GLY A 60 -3.05 5.37 -21.82
C GLY A 60 -2.58 6.82 -21.63
N GLY A 61 -1.48 7.02 -20.89
CA GLY A 61 -0.96 8.34 -20.54
C GLY A 61 -1.59 8.99 -19.30
N GLU A 62 -2.55 8.32 -18.65
CA GLU A 62 -3.24 8.82 -17.44
C GLU A 62 -2.86 8.00 -16.20
N VAL A 63 -2.86 8.64 -15.03
CA VAL A 63 -2.63 7.95 -13.74
C VAL A 63 -3.87 7.15 -13.40
N ALA A 64 -3.77 5.82 -13.48
CA ALA A 64 -4.88 4.91 -13.24
C ALA A 64 -5.09 4.61 -11.75
N PHE A 65 -4.02 4.57 -10.97
CA PHE A 65 -4.06 4.37 -9.52
C PHE A 65 -2.83 4.97 -8.85
N VAL A 66 -2.99 5.39 -7.60
CA VAL A 66 -1.91 5.77 -6.68
C VAL A 66 -2.25 5.18 -5.30
N GLU A 67 -1.43 4.25 -4.83
CA GLU A 67 -1.74 3.42 -3.67
C GLU A 67 -0.52 3.26 -2.78
N LEU A 68 -0.70 3.42 -1.47
CA LEU A 68 0.30 3.06 -0.46
C LEU A 68 0.23 1.56 -0.18
N ILE A 69 1.37 0.89 -0.13
CA ILE A 69 1.48 -0.49 0.35
C ILE A 69 1.49 -0.45 1.87
N VAL A 70 0.44 -1.00 2.48
CA VAL A 70 0.27 -0.97 3.94
C VAL A 70 0.89 -2.20 4.57
N ASP A 71 0.66 -3.37 3.98
CA ASP A 71 1.11 -4.66 4.50
C ASP A 71 1.07 -5.75 3.41
N LYS A 72 1.74 -6.87 3.69
CA LYS A 72 1.73 -8.09 2.89
C LYS A 72 1.54 -9.30 3.80
N ASP A 73 0.47 -10.04 3.53
CA ASP A 73 0.25 -11.40 4.06
C ASP A 73 0.43 -12.44 2.93
N ASP A 74 0.46 -13.73 3.22
CA ASP A 74 0.83 -14.84 2.31
C ASP A 74 0.37 -14.63 0.85
N ASP A 75 -0.94 -14.50 0.61
CA ASP A 75 -1.52 -14.35 -0.74
C ASP A 75 -2.20 -12.99 -0.97
N ILE A 76 -2.05 -12.03 -0.05
CA ILE A 76 -2.79 -10.77 -0.06
C ILE A 76 -1.86 -9.58 0.16
N VAL A 77 -1.94 -8.60 -0.73
CA VAL A 77 -1.35 -7.28 -0.56
C VAL A 77 -2.43 -6.34 -0.03
N ILE A 78 -2.15 -5.66 1.09
CA ILE A 78 -3.02 -4.63 1.64
C ILE A 78 -2.52 -3.28 1.13
N VAL A 79 -3.38 -2.57 0.40
CA VAL A 79 -3.05 -1.26 -0.17
C VAL A 79 -4.07 -0.22 0.21
N THR A 80 -3.66 1.03 0.37
CA THR A 80 -4.58 2.15 0.56
C THR A 80 -4.53 3.07 -0.64
N PRO A 81 -5.62 3.17 -1.43
CA PRO A 81 -5.74 4.20 -2.47
C PRO A 81 -5.75 5.58 -1.83
N LEU A 82 -4.77 6.40 -2.17
CA LEU A 82 -4.57 7.71 -1.52
C LEU A 82 -5.69 8.72 -1.85
N ASN A 83 -6.47 8.47 -2.91
CA ASN A 83 -7.65 9.25 -3.23
C ASN A 83 -8.91 8.88 -2.41
N LYS A 84 -8.87 7.77 -1.66
CA LYS A 84 -10.01 7.28 -0.85
C LYS A 84 -9.66 7.14 0.63
N GLY A 85 -8.40 6.86 0.95
CA GLY A 85 -7.93 6.65 2.33
C GLY A 85 -8.43 5.35 2.99
N ILE A 86 -9.06 4.44 2.24
CA ILE A 86 -9.62 3.20 2.79
C ILE A 86 -8.74 2.00 2.38
N PRO A 87 -8.14 1.26 3.34
CA PRO A 87 -7.38 0.06 3.04
C PRO A 87 -8.20 -0.98 2.27
N THR A 88 -7.59 -1.60 1.28
CA THR A 88 -8.17 -2.56 0.36
C THR A 88 -7.29 -3.79 0.28
N TYR A 89 -7.91 -4.96 0.38
CA TYR A 89 -7.25 -6.26 0.27
C TYR A 89 -7.24 -6.71 -1.18
N ILE A 90 -6.07 -6.99 -1.72
CA ILE A 90 -5.89 -7.41 -3.11
C ILE A 90 -5.11 -8.71 -3.12
N ARG A 91 -5.63 -9.75 -3.79
CA ARG A 91 -4.87 -10.99 -3.98
C ARG A 91 -3.61 -10.72 -4.79
N ASP A 92 -2.52 -11.39 -4.46
CA ASP A 92 -1.20 -11.12 -5.06
C ASP A 92 -1.21 -11.26 -6.59
N ASN A 93 -1.87 -12.30 -7.11
CA ASN A 93 -2.03 -12.49 -8.55
C ASN A 93 -2.79 -11.32 -9.25
N ILE A 94 -3.75 -10.71 -8.57
CA ILE A 94 -4.50 -9.54 -9.08
C ILE A 94 -3.64 -8.29 -8.97
N PHE A 95 -2.93 -8.12 -7.84
CA PHE A 95 -2.01 -7.00 -7.62
C PHE A 95 -0.94 -6.97 -8.72
N SER A 96 -0.25 -8.10 -8.93
CA SER A 96 0.73 -8.25 -10.00
C SER A 96 0.11 -8.00 -11.37
N ALA A 97 -1.07 -8.57 -11.66
CA ALA A 97 -1.73 -8.34 -12.94
C ALA A 97 -2.01 -6.85 -13.23
N ARG A 98 -2.24 -6.02 -12.20
CA ARG A 98 -2.42 -4.57 -12.37
C ARG A 98 -1.11 -3.88 -12.77
N ILE A 99 0.00 -4.25 -12.15
CA ILE A 99 1.35 -3.78 -12.51
C ILE A 99 1.68 -4.18 -13.96
N PHE A 100 1.37 -5.42 -14.35
CA PHE A 100 1.59 -5.92 -15.71
C PHE A 100 0.76 -5.22 -16.79
N ARG A 101 -0.43 -4.72 -16.44
CA ARG A 101 -1.33 -4.03 -17.39
C ARG A 101 -1.04 -2.54 -17.52
N ALA A 102 -0.24 -1.98 -16.63
CA ALA A 102 0.18 -0.59 -16.71
C ALA A 102 1.26 -0.41 -17.80
N ASP A 103 1.16 0.66 -18.57
CA ASP A 103 2.20 1.03 -19.54
C ASP A 103 3.50 1.41 -18.82
N ARG A 104 3.34 2.06 -17.66
CA ARG A 104 4.44 2.52 -16.81
C ARG A 104 4.03 2.44 -15.35
N VAL A 105 4.97 2.05 -14.50
CA VAL A 105 4.79 2.01 -13.05
C VAL A 105 5.87 2.84 -12.37
N HIS A 106 5.47 3.66 -11.42
CA HIS A 106 6.35 4.40 -10.53
C HIS A 106 6.21 3.84 -9.12
N ILE A 107 7.35 3.61 -8.47
CA ILE A 107 7.42 3.19 -7.07
C ILE A 107 8.20 4.27 -6.33
N PHE A 108 7.57 4.85 -5.31
CA PHE A 108 8.14 5.87 -4.44
C PHE A 108 8.46 5.20 -3.11
N GLU A 109 9.75 5.08 -2.79
CA GLU A 109 10.20 4.25 -1.67
C GLU A 109 10.01 4.96 -0.33
N ALA A 110 9.54 4.21 0.67
CA ALA A 110 9.50 4.62 2.08
C ALA A 110 8.78 5.96 2.35
N VAL A 111 7.64 6.17 1.69
CA VAL A 111 6.79 7.36 1.91
C VAL A 111 5.91 7.20 3.15
N GLY A 112 5.43 5.98 3.41
CA GLY A 112 4.65 5.66 4.60
C GLY A 112 5.51 5.50 5.85
N GLU A 113 4.93 5.86 7.00
CA GLU A 113 5.59 5.74 8.31
C GLU A 113 5.10 4.48 9.03
N THR A 114 6.03 3.71 9.59
CA THR A 114 5.70 2.60 10.49
C THR A 114 5.25 3.15 11.84
N ILE A 115 4.24 2.53 12.45
CA ILE A 115 3.86 2.84 13.83
C ILE A 115 4.32 1.71 14.75
N ALA A 116 4.73 2.08 15.96
CA ALA A 116 5.01 1.12 17.00
C ALA A 116 3.71 0.41 17.41
N GLU A 117 3.78 -0.91 17.59
CA GLU A 117 2.67 -1.66 18.16
C GLU A 117 2.35 -1.13 19.56
N PRO A 118 1.07 -0.86 19.87
CA PRO A 118 0.69 -0.37 21.18
C PRO A 118 0.83 -1.50 22.22
N ASP A 119 1.63 -1.27 23.26
CA ASP A 119 1.77 -2.15 24.41
C ASP A 119 0.53 -2.04 25.32
N VAL A 120 -0.55 -2.73 24.93
CA VAL A 120 -1.84 -2.71 25.61
C VAL A 120 -2.28 -4.12 25.98
N GLU A 121 -2.52 -4.34 27.27
CA GLU A 121 -3.17 -5.54 27.77
C GLU A 121 -4.68 -5.34 27.91
N PHE A 122 -5.46 -6.29 27.40
CA PHE A 122 -6.92 -6.27 27.55
C PHE A 122 -7.31 -6.70 28.98
N ASP A 123 -7.97 -5.79 29.71
CA ASP A 123 -8.49 -6.06 31.05
C ASP A 123 -9.98 -6.41 31.02
N ILE A 124 -10.27 -7.70 31.16
CA ILE A 124 -11.65 -8.23 31.16
C ILE A 124 -12.49 -7.68 32.32
N THR A 125 -11.87 -7.26 33.43
CA THR A 125 -12.61 -6.75 34.59
C THR A 125 -13.25 -5.39 34.33
N LYS A 126 -12.79 -4.66 33.30
CA LYS A 126 -13.39 -3.41 32.85
C LYS A 126 -14.63 -3.62 31.96
N LEU A 127 -14.92 -4.86 31.55
CA LEU A 127 -16.12 -5.17 30.79
C LEU A 127 -17.30 -5.41 31.76
N GLN A 128 -18.21 -4.46 31.83
CA GLN A 128 -19.49 -4.63 32.53
C GLN A 128 -20.55 -5.17 31.56
N THR A 129 -21.36 -6.13 32.00
CA THR A 129 -22.53 -6.58 31.24
C THR A 129 -23.64 -5.53 31.40
N PRO A 130 -24.15 -4.91 30.33
CA PRO A 130 -25.22 -3.93 30.45
C PRO A 130 -26.49 -4.58 31.01
N GLU A 131 -27.11 -3.96 32.00
CA GLU A 131 -28.33 -4.46 32.66
C GLU A 131 -29.62 -4.06 31.92
N GLU A 132 -29.56 -3.10 31.00
CA GLU A 132 -30.75 -2.63 30.27
C GLU A 132 -31.01 -3.43 29.00
N GLU A 133 -32.24 -3.95 28.86
CA GLU A 133 -32.74 -4.43 27.58
C GLU A 133 -32.82 -3.26 26.59
N ARG A 134 -32.22 -3.42 25.41
CA ARG A 134 -32.37 -2.45 24.31
C ARG A 134 -33.87 -2.21 24.06
N PRO A 135 -34.37 -0.97 24.10
CA PRO A 135 -35.73 -0.69 23.66
C PRO A 135 -35.88 -1.12 22.20
N ARG A 136 -36.88 -1.96 21.92
CA ARG A 136 -37.23 -2.41 20.57
C ARG A 136 -38.00 -1.36 19.80
#